data_AF-A0A380TFC9-F1
#
_entry.id   AF-A0A380TFC9-F1
#
_cell.length_a   1.000
_cell.length_b   1.000
_cell.length_c   1.000
_cell.angle_alpha   90.00
_cell.angle_beta   90.00
_cell.angle_gamma   90.00
#
_symmetry.space_group_name_H-M   'P 1'
#
loop_
_entity.id
_entity.type
_entity.pdbx_description
1 polymer ?
#
loop_
_entity_poly.entity_id
_entity_poly.type
_entity_poly.pdbx_seq_one_letter_code
_entity_poly.pdbx_strand_id
1 'polypeptide(L)'
;MMKCISTRAFTASALALIAACGGCGGGGDASAPPPAPATQVPISSSNQTAVARSVVSGGVALTLAQPLAAPGRATAQSVAGSASPMAGSALQAIAQRMVRLTLAHRQAPQRAQPLAASTDTEACSAGGSIATTFDDRDNNGDVSAGDVLTAAFAQCRETDDSRLDGTVVLRVTAVPANTATRVELRGSMSFQQLGAAFGGTTATLAGSVDFSAAVTESAVQMAMTVGADALRIGASSPGYSESVTYESGMRVTVGQALTGTQATTFTLDGSFSSQSLGGRITVSTPRAMTQVPTDDYPASGQIVATGAGGSQLRITVLDAAQLRLELDANGDGTFEASQAVAWSSLAPN
;
A
#
# COMPACT_ATOMS: atom_id res chain seq x y z
N MET A 1 32.02 -31.83 -59.00
CA MET A 1 33.40 -31.54 -59.48
C MET A 1 34.18 -30.93 -58.33
N MET A 2 35.03 -31.75 -57.70
CA MET A 2 36.50 -31.57 -57.57
C MET A 2 36.91 -30.36 -56.72
N LYS A 3 37.16 -30.58 -55.41
CA LYS A 3 38.46 -30.95 -54.77
C LYS A 3 39.49 -29.82 -54.83
N CYS A 4 39.79 -29.25 -53.66
CA CYS A 4 41.17 -28.96 -53.27
C CYS A 4 41.41 -29.45 -51.83
N ILE A 5 42.58 -30.04 -51.65
CA ILE A 5 43.03 -30.96 -50.61
C ILE A 5 44.06 -30.24 -49.74
N SER A 6 43.89 -30.35 -48.41
CA SER A 6 44.90 -30.73 -47.38
C SER A 6 46.28 -30.03 -47.40
N THR A 7 46.90 -29.60 -46.30
CA THR A 7 47.40 -30.49 -45.23
C THR A 7 47.95 -29.71 -44.02
N ARG A 8 47.33 -29.95 -42.84
CA ARG A 8 47.83 -30.25 -41.48
C ARG A 8 49.13 -29.66 -40.88
N ALA A 9 49.02 -29.25 -39.61
CA ALA A 9 49.72 -29.76 -38.41
C ALA A 9 48.85 -29.41 -37.16
N PHE A 10 48.21 -30.30 -36.38
CA PHE A 10 48.68 -31.22 -35.30
C PHE A 10 49.64 -30.53 -34.30
N THR A 11 49.34 -30.38 -33.00
CA THR A 11 49.18 -31.39 -31.90
C THR A 11 48.50 -30.75 -30.65
N ALA A 12 47.44 -31.31 -30.03
CA ALA A 12 47.37 -32.33 -28.93
C ALA A 12 47.76 -31.79 -27.52
N SER A 13 46.81 -31.55 -26.58
CA SER A 13 46.14 -32.47 -25.62
C SER A 13 46.92 -32.82 -24.33
N ALA A 14 46.34 -32.51 -23.16
CA ALA A 14 46.31 -33.34 -21.93
C ALA A 14 45.48 -32.60 -20.84
N LEU A 15 44.29 -33.06 -20.43
CA LEU A 15 43.92 -34.17 -19.53
C LEU A 15 43.83 -33.76 -18.04
N ALA A 16 42.74 -34.23 -17.44
CA ALA A 16 42.15 -33.83 -16.16
C ALA A 16 42.86 -34.38 -14.92
N LEU A 17 42.62 -33.72 -13.78
CA LEU A 17 42.75 -34.28 -12.43
C LEU A 17 41.47 -33.98 -11.65
N ILE A 18 40.74 -35.05 -11.32
CA ILE A 18 39.67 -35.09 -10.31
C ILE A 18 40.23 -35.87 -9.12
N ALA A 19 40.21 -35.27 -7.93
CA ALA A 19 40.13 -35.91 -6.60
C ALA A 19 39.80 -34.76 -5.60
N ALA A 20 38.56 -34.58 -5.16
CA ALA A 20 37.78 -35.33 -4.16
C ALA A 20 38.13 -34.98 -2.69
N CYS A 21 37.06 -34.65 -1.95
CA CYS A 21 36.86 -34.64 -0.49
C CYS A 21 37.25 -33.41 0.35
N GLY A 22 36.23 -32.83 0.99
CA GLY A 22 36.32 -32.40 2.39
C GLY A 22 35.92 -30.95 2.65
N GLY A 23 34.66 -30.72 3.03
CA GLY A 23 34.24 -29.41 3.54
C GLY A 23 32.74 -29.16 3.54
N CYS A 24 31.96 -30.04 4.18
CA CYS A 24 30.60 -29.72 4.58
C CYS A 24 30.70 -28.80 5.81
N GLY A 25 30.61 -27.48 5.59
CA GLY A 25 30.47 -26.48 6.64
C GLY A 25 29.08 -25.87 6.51
N GLY A 26 28.21 -26.15 7.48
CA GLY A 26 26.85 -25.62 7.52
C GLY A 26 26.87 -24.09 7.53
N GLY A 27 26.51 -23.50 6.38
CA GLY A 27 26.17 -22.09 6.30
C GLY A 27 24.81 -21.94 6.95
N GLY A 28 24.80 -21.46 8.19
CA GLY A 28 23.58 -20.89 8.75
C GLY A 28 23.08 -19.84 7.77
N ASP A 29 21.81 -19.95 7.38
CA ASP A 29 21.08 -18.94 6.61
C ASP A 29 21.00 -17.65 7.42
N ALA A 30 22.14 -16.95 7.54
CA ALA A 30 22.17 -15.56 7.94
C ALA A 30 21.48 -14.82 6.81
N SER A 31 20.20 -14.53 7.02
CA SER A 31 19.41 -13.67 6.16
C SER A 31 20.27 -12.45 5.83
N ALA A 32 20.47 -12.17 4.55
CA ALA A 32 21.25 -11.02 4.11
C ALA A 32 20.76 -9.78 4.90
N PRO A 33 21.67 -8.97 5.46
CA PRO A 33 21.26 -7.79 6.21
C PRO A 33 20.31 -6.97 5.33
N PRO A 34 19.20 -6.45 5.91
CA PRO A 34 18.22 -5.71 5.15
C PRO A 34 18.91 -4.58 4.39
N PRO A 35 18.49 -4.30 3.14
CA PRO A 35 19.12 -3.26 2.33
C PRO A 35 19.10 -1.94 3.10
N ALA A 36 20.24 -1.24 3.08
CA ALA A 36 20.38 0.05 3.77
C ALA A 36 19.30 1.04 3.29
N PRO A 37 18.75 1.88 4.18
CA PRO A 37 17.79 2.91 3.79
C PRO A 37 18.33 3.79 2.65
N ALA A 38 17.44 4.21 1.75
CA ALA A 38 17.82 5.10 0.67
C ALA A 38 18.37 6.42 1.23
N THR A 39 19.37 6.98 0.56
CA THR A 39 19.97 8.26 0.96
C THR A 39 18.94 9.38 0.90
N GLN A 40 18.90 10.21 1.94
CA GLN A 40 18.04 11.38 1.95
C GLN A 40 18.49 12.36 0.87
N VAL A 41 17.54 12.91 0.11
CA VAL A 41 17.83 13.87 -0.98
C VAL A 41 17.62 15.30 -0.50
N PRO A 42 18.49 16.26 -0.86
CA PRO A 42 18.21 17.68 -0.60
C PRO A 42 17.05 18.15 -1.46
N ILE A 43 16.20 19.00 -0.90
CA ILE A 43 15.11 19.66 -1.60
C ILE A 43 15.63 21.02 -2.10
N SER A 44 15.43 21.29 -3.39
CA SER A 44 15.86 22.51 -4.05
C SER A 44 14.82 22.98 -5.07
N SER A 45 15.04 24.14 -5.66
CA SER A 45 14.18 24.67 -6.72
C SER A 45 14.11 23.75 -7.95
N SER A 46 15.13 22.91 -8.19
CA SER A 46 15.16 21.99 -9.33
C SER A 46 14.31 20.74 -9.13
N ASN A 47 14.03 20.32 -7.89
CA ASN A 47 13.27 19.10 -7.60
C ASN A 47 12.01 19.30 -6.75
N GLN A 48 11.72 20.52 -6.27
CA GLN A 48 10.55 20.80 -5.42
C GLN A 48 9.22 20.31 -6.00
N THR A 49 9.01 20.37 -7.32
CA THR A 49 7.78 19.89 -7.95
C THR A 49 7.70 18.36 -7.93
N ALA A 50 8.83 17.66 -8.10
CA ALA A 50 8.89 16.20 -8.00
C ALA A 50 8.65 15.74 -6.56
N VAL A 51 9.19 16.47 -5.58
CA VAL A 51 8.91 16.28 -4.14
C VAL A 51 7.43 16.48 -3.86
N ALA A 52 6.83 17.59 -4.30
CA ALA A 52 5.42 17.87 -4.09
C ALA A 52 4.52 16.78 -4.70
N ARG A 53 4.81 16.35 -5.93
CA ARG A 53 4.11 15.23 -6.59
C ARG A 53 4.21 13.95 -5.80
N SER A 54 5.42 13.58 -5.38
CA SER A 54 5.65 12.33 -4.65
C SER A 54 4.95 12.32 -3.29
N VAL A 55 4.91 13.46 -2.60
CA VAL A 55 4.18 13.60 -1.33
C VAL A 55 2.66 13.48 -1.54
N VAL A 56 2.11 14.15 -2.55
CA VAL A 56 0.68 14.10 -2.86
C VAL A 56 0.28 12.70 -3.32
N SER A 57 0.98 12.10 -4.28
CA SER A 57 0.71 10.76 -4.79
C SER A 57 0.97 9.67 -3.74
N GLY A 58 2.03 9.80 -2.94
CA GLY A 58 2.37 8.85 -1.87
C GLY A 58 1.38 8.88 -0.71
N GLY A 59 0.86 10.06 -0.34
CA GLY A 59 -0.22 10.15 0.64
C GLY A 59 -1.49 9.44 0.18
N VAL A 60 -1.82 9.54 -1.11
CA VAL A 60 -3.08 9.03 -1.65
C VAL A 60 -3.05 7.53 -1.92
N ALA A 61 -1.91 6.96 -2.29
CA ALA A 61 -1.75 5.53 -2.47
C ALA A 61 -2.09 4.73 -1.18
N LEU A 62 -1.90 5.33 0.00
CA LEU A 62 -2.23 4.73 1.29
C LEU A 62 -3.67 5.02 1.76
N THR A 63 -4.28 6.14 1.36
CA THR A 63 -5.66 6.51 1.78
C THR A 63 -6.75 5.85 0.93
N LEU A 64 -6.36 5.26 -0.21
CA LEU A 64 -7.22 4.47 -1.10
C LEU A 64 -7.83 3.19 -0.46
N ALA A 65 -7.41 2.85 0.75
CA ALA A 65 -8.10 1.94 1.63
C ALA A 65 -9.33 2.61 2.26
N GLN A 66 -10.30 3.09 1.46
CA GLN A 66 -11.58 3.57 2.00
C GLN A 66 -12.33 2.39 2.63
N PRO A 67 -12.53 2.35 3.96
CA PRO A 67 -13.30 1.30 4.59
C PRO A 67 -14.79 1.61 4.42
N LEU A 68 -15.58 0.61 4.00
CA LEU A 68 -16.99 0.49 4.37
C LEU A 68 -17.97 1.56 3.84
N ALA A 69 -17.84 2.02 2.60
CA ALA A 69 -18.98 2.66 1.94
C ALA A 69 -20.06 1.61 1.63
N ALA A 70 -21.28 1.85 2.12
CA ALA A 70 -22.46 1.04 1.86
C ALA A 70 -22.67 0.80 0.34
N PRO A 71 -23.26 -0.33 -0.08
CA PRO A 71 -23.56 -0.58 -1.49
C PRO A 71 -24.53 0.49 -1.99
N GLY A 72 -24.04 1.45 -2.77
CA GLY A 72 -24.89 2.47 -3.41
C GLY A 72 -24.34 3.89 -3.49
N ARG A 73 -23.17 4.22 -2.93
CA ARG A 73 -22.55 5.55 -3.11
C ARG A 73 -21.04 5.47 -3.33
N ALA A 74 -20.64 5.26 -4.58
CA ALA A 74 -19.30 5.52 -5.05
C ALA A 74 -19.14 7.03 -5.32
N THR A 75 -18.78 7.82 -4.30
CA THR A 75 -18.33 9.22 -4.50
C THR A 75 -17.31 9.59 -3.42
N ALA A 76 -16.03 9.35 -3.73
CA ALA A 76 -14.87 10.12 -3.32
C ALA A 76 -13.68 9.49 -4.06
N GLN A 77 -13.55 9.84 -5.34
CA GLN A 77 -12.45 9.45 -6.21
C GLN A 77 -11.13 9.90 -5.56
N SER A 78 -10.18 8.98 -5.52
CA SER A 78 -8.83 9.22 -4.99
C SER A 78 -8.04 10.20 -5.84
N VAL A 79 -7.42 11.15 -5.16
CA VAL A 79 -6.50 12.17 -5.66
C VAL A 79 -5.19 11.56 -6.18
N ALA A 80 -5.22 10.84 -7.31
CA ALA A 80 -4.08 10.67 -8.22
C ALA A 80 -4.51 9.69 -9.31
N GLY A 81 -4.87 10.22 -10.47
CA GLY A 81 -5.00 9.43 -11.70
C GLY A 81 -3.77 8.55 -11.85
N SER A 82 -4.01 7.23 -11.89
CA SER A 82 -3.06 6.10 -12.02
C SER A 82 -2.82 5.25 -10.75
N ALA A 83 -3.19 5.68 -9.54
CA ALA A 83 -3.29 4.77 -8.40
C ALA A 83 -4.70 4.15 -8.39
N SER A 84 -4.82 3.06 -9.14
CA SER A 84 -6.06 2.34 -9.44
C SER A 84 -6.92 2.04 -8.18
N PRO A 85 -8.27 1.93 -8.26
CA PRO A 85 -9.21 1.59 -7.17
C PRO A 85 -8.99 0.23 -6.45
N MET A 86 -7.81 -0.37 -6.59
CA MET A 86 -7.47 -1.76 -6.31
C MET A 86 -7.15 -2.07 -4.85
N ALA A 87 -6.46 -1.17 -4.13
CA ALA A 87 -6.29 -1.35 -2.68
C ALA A 87 -7.64 -1.26 -1.96
N GLY A 88 -8.50 -0.35 -2.42
CA GLY A 88 -9.88 -0.20 -1.97
C GLY A 88 -10.72 -1.44 -2.24
N SER A 89 -10.68 -2.01 -3.45
CA SER A 89 -11.54 -3.15 -3.80
C SER A 89 -11.17 -4.47 -3.11
N ALA A 90 -9.88 -4.78 -2.92
CA ALA A 90 -9.45 -5.97 -2.19
C ALA A 90 -9.75 -5.87 -0.69
N LEU A 91 -9.48 -4.71 -0.07
CA LEU A 91 -9.83 -4.45 1.33
C LEU A 91 -11.34 -4.37 1.52
N GLN A 92 -12.09 -3.85 0.55
CA GLN A 92 -13.54 -3.85 0.54
C GLN A 92 -14.11 -5.26 0.39
N ALA A 93 -13.54 -6.11 -0.46
CA ALA A 93 -13.93 -7.52 -0.56
C ALA A 93 -13.69 -8.26 0.76
N ILE A 94 -12.53 -8.03 1.41
CA ILE A 94 -12.21 -8.56 2.73
C ILE A 94 -13.19 -8.01 3.78
N ALA A 95 -13.48 -6.71 3.79
CA ALA A 95 -14.39 -6.08 4.74
C ALA A 95 -15.84 -6.54 4.55
N GLN A 96 -16.32 -6.63 3.30
CA GLN A 96 -17.65 -7.16 2.98
C GLN A 96 -17.77 -8.63 3.35
N ARG A 97 -16.72 -9.42 3.15
CA ARG A 97 -16.72 -10.82 3.58
C ARG A 97 -16.62 -10.96 5.09
N MET A 98 -15.86 -10.11 5.80
CA MET A 98 -15.88 -10.03 7.26
C MET A 98 -17.30 -9.79 7.76
N VAL A 99 -17.99 -8.80 7.20
CA VAL A 99 -19.39 -8.49 7.52
C VAL A 99 -20.30 -9.68 7.20
N ARG A 100 -20.15 -10.30 6.03
CA ARG A 100 -20.94 -11.50 5.66
C ARG A 100 -20.65 -12.68 6.58
N LEU A 101 -19.40 -12.90 7.00
CA LEU A 101 -19.03 -13.96 7.93
C LEU A 101 -19.62 -13.71 9.31
N THR A 102 -19.54 -12.47 9.83
CA THR A 102 -20.22 -12.11 11.09
C THR A 102 -21.73 -12.28 10.99
N LEU A 103 -22.34 -11.91 9.86
CA LEU A 103 -23.79 -12.03 9.66
C LEU A 103 -24.26 -13.48 9.42
N ALA A 104 -23.51 -14.28 8.65
CA ALA A 104 -23.82 -15.68 8.37
C ALA A 104 -23.64 -16.54 9.63
N HIS A 105 -22.66 -16.24 10.48
CA HIS A 105 -22.46 -16.96 11.74
C HIS A 105 -23.53 -16.63 12.78
N ARG A 106 -24.09 -15.41 12.79
CA ARG A 106 -25.29 -15.09 13.59
C ARG A 106 -26.53 -15.92 13.21
N GLN A 107 -26.55 -16.53 12.03
CA GLN A 107 -27.70 -17.25 11.49
C GLN A 107 -27.53 -18.78 11.47
N ALA A 108 -26.34 -19.32 11.79
CA ALA A 108 -26.07 -20.75 11.72
C ALA A 108 -26.45 -21.50 13.02
N PRO A 109 -27.25 -22.59 12.97
CA PRO A 109 -27.50 -23.44 14.13
C PRO A 109 -26.25 -24.27 14.51
N GLN A 110 -25.90 -24.27 15.81
CA GLN A 110 -24.71 -24.89 16.42
C GLN A 110 -24.62 -26.43 16.31
N ARG A 111 -24.66 -27.04 15.11
CA ARG A 111 -24.60 -28.51 14.98
C ARG A 111 -23.56 -29.10 14.02
N ALA A 112 -22.64 -28.30 13.49
CA ALA A 112 -21.41 -28.83 12.88
C ALA A 112 -20.22 -28.38 13.73
N GLN A 113 -19.35 -29.30 14.16
CA GLN A 113 -18.09 -28.91 14.78
C GLN A 113 -17.36 -27.98 13.80
N PRO A 114 -17.00 -26.75 14.19
CA PRO A 114 -16.28 -25.89 13.28
C PRO A 114 -14.89 -26.50 13.12
N LEU A 115 -14.42 -26.65 11.88
CA LEU A 115 -12.98 -26.65 11.69
C LEU A 115 -12.49 -25.30 12.24
N ALA A 116 -11.40 -25.32 13.01
CA ALA A 116 -10.75 -24.09 13.49
C ALA A 116 -10.44 -23.12 12.33
N ALA A 117 -10.32 -23.62 11.10
CA ALA A 117 -10.30 -22.79 9.90
C ALA A 117 -11.37 -23.21 8.89
N SER A 118 -12.13 -22.24 8.36
CA SER A 118 -13.05 -22.43 7.24
C SER A 118 -12.52 -21.72 6.01
N THR A 119 -12.59 -22.39 4.85
CA THR A 119 -12.16 -21.83 3.57
C THR A 119 -13.30 -21.88 2.56
N ASP A 120 -13.64 -20.73 2.01
CA ASP A 120 -14.55 -20.59 0.87
C ASP A 120 -13.74 -20.19 -0.37
N THR A 121 -13.95 -20.89 -1.48
CA THR A 121 -13.35 -20.53 -2.77
C THR A 121 -14.45 -20.15 -3.75
N GLU A 122 -14.35 -18.95 -4.32
CA GLU A 122 -15.28 -18.41 -5.30
C GLU A 122 -14.56 -18.18 -6.63
N ALA A 123 -15.22 -18.51 -7.74
CA ALA A 123 -14.71 -18.22 -9.07
C ALA A 123 -14.93 -16.73 -9.38
N CYS A 124 -13.94 -16.09 -10.01
CA CYS A 124 -14.09 -14.71 -10.45
C CYS A 124 -14.83 -14.66 -11.79
N SER A 125 -15.53 -13.57 -12.05
CA SER A 125 -16.50 -13.46 -13.16
C SER A 125 -15.91 -13.75 -14.55
N ALA A 126 -14.64 -13.40 -14.78
CA ALA A 126 -13.89 -13.59 -16.03
C ALA A 126 -12.75 -14.63 -15.92
N GLY A 127 -12.70 -15.41 -14.84
CA GLY A 127 -11.75 -16.51 -14.64
C GLY A 127 -10.82 -16.35 -13.44
N GLY A 128 -10.15 -17.45 -13.06
CA GLY A 128 -9.39 -17.52 -11.81
C GLY A 128 -10.31 -17.67 -10.59
N SER A 129 -9.77 -17.45 -9.39
CA SER A 129 -10.53 -17.61 -8.14
C SER A 129 -10.00 -16.76 -6.99
N ILE A 130 -10.86 -16.59 -5.98
CA ILE A 130 -10.53 -16.01 -4.66
C ILE A 130 -10.81 -17.09 -3.62
N ALA A 131 -9.79 -17.46 -2.84
CA ALA A 131 -9.94 -18.31 -1.67
C ALA A 131 -9.86 -17.43 -0.41
N THR A 132 -10.95 -17.39 0.36
CA THR A 132 -11.01 -16.71 1.65
C THR A 132 -10.98 -17.73 2.77
N THR A 133 -10.06 -17.59 3.71
CA THR A 133 -9.95 -18.46 4.89
C THR A 133 -10.15 -17.65 6.16
N PHE A 134 -11.03 -18.11 7.05
CA PHE A 134 -11.19 -17.61 8.41
C PHE A 134 -10.72 -18.69 9.38
N ASP A 135 -9.60 -18.43 10.06
CA ASP A 135 -9.01 -19.21 11.15
C ASP A 135 -9.47 -18.61 12.49
N ASP A 136 -10.56 -19.17 13.02
CA ASP A 136 -11.16 -18.89 14.33
C ASP A 136 -10.44 -19.72 15.40
N ARG A 137 -9.46 -19.10 16.04
CA ARG A 137 -8.48 -19.85 16.84
C ARG A 137 -8.96 -20.23 18.22
N ASP A 138 -9.92 -19.49 18.74
CA ASP A 138 -10.59 -19.81 19.99
C ASP A 138 -11.94 -20.50 19.77
N ASN A 139 -12.34 -20.69 18.51
CA ASN A 139 -13.52 -21.44 18.08
C ASN A 139 -14.81 -20.87 18.71
N ASN A 140 -14.86 -19.54 18.85
CA ASN A 140 -15.97 -18.85 19.49
C ASN A 140 -17.05 -18.40 18.47
N GLY A 141 -16.77 -18.49 17.17
CA GLY A 141 -17.68 -18.13 16.08
C GLY A 141 -17.80 -16.64 15.78
N ASP A 142 -17.02 -15.79 16.47
CA ASP A 142 -16.97 -14.34 16.34
C ASP A 142 -15.54 -13.89 15.98
N VAL A 143 -15.41 -12.70 15.39
CA VAL A 143 -14.08 -12.10 15.18
C VAL A 143 -13.51 -11.66 16.53
N SER A 144 -12.37 -12.21 16.90
CA SER A 144 -11.73 -12.02 18.20
C SER A 144 -10.21 -11.94 18.10
N ALA A 145 -9.54 -11.65 19.22
CA ALA A 145 -8.08 -11.53 19.26
C ALA A 145 -7.41 -12.89 19.04
N GLY A 146 -6.52 -12.96 18.06
CA GLY A 146 -5.82 -14.19 17.68
C GLY A 146 -6.25 -14.74 16.32
N ASP A 147 -7.44 -14.38 15.86
CA ASP A 147 -8.00 -14.86 14.60
C ASP A 147 -7.23 -14.36 13.39
N VAL A 148 -7.30 -15.16 12.32
CA VAL A 148 -6.60 -14.87 11.07
C VAL A 148 -7.55 -14.97 9.88
N LEU A 149 -7.58 -13.89 9.10
CA LEU A 149 -8.32 -13.83 7.85
C LEU A 149 -7.32 -13.80 6.70
N THR A 150 -7.46 -14.74 5.78
CA THR A 150 -6.61 -14.82 4.60
C THR A 150 -7.46 -14.69 3.35
N ALA A 151 -7.05 -13.82 2.42
CA ALA A 151 -7.59 -13.75 1.07
C ALA A 151 -6.47 -14.06 0.08
N ALA A 152 -6.59 -15.18 -0.63
CA ALA A 152 -5.66 -15.62 -1.66
C ALA A 152 -6.32 -15.50 -3.04
N PHE A 153 -5.72 -14.69 -3.90
CA PHE A 153 -6.16 -14.45 -5.27
C PHE A 153 -5.32 -15.33 -6.20
N ALA A 154 -5.96 -16.21 -6.95
CA ALA A 154 -5.30 -17.06 -7.94
C ALA A 154 -5.70 -16.60 -9.34
N GLN A 155 -4.94 -15.64 -9.89
CA GLN A 155 -5.17 -15.07 -11.21
C GLN A 155 -6.63 -14.60 -11.40
N CYS A 156 -7.22 -14.01 -10.35
CA CYS A 156 -8.61 -13.63 -10.31
C CYS A 156 -8.91 -12.49 -11.28
N ARG A 157 -9.87 -12.69 -12.18
CA ARG A 157 -10.33 -11.70 -13.17
C ARG A 157 -11.82 -11.46 -12.97
N GLU A 158 -12.20 -10.23 -12.63
CA GLU A 158 -13.62 -9.83 -12.60
C GLU A 158 -14.09 -9.33 -13.98
N THR A 159 -13.14 -8.93 -14.81
CA THR A 159 -13.32 -8.48 -16.19
C THR A 159 -12.12 -8.95 -17.01
N ASP A 160 -12.23 -8.97 -18.34
CA ASP A 160 -11.14 -9.41 -19.21
C ASP A 160 -9.84 -8.62 -19.01
N ASP A 161 -9.97 -7.32 -18.71
CA ASP A 161 -8.85 -6.40 -18.52
C ASP A 161 -8.33 -6.33 -17.08
N SER A 162 -8.95 -7.03 -16.13
CA SER A 162 -8.52 -7.06 -14.72
C SER A 162 -7.82 -8.35 -14.36
N ARG A 163 -6.86 -8.28 -13.43
CA ARG A 163 -6.23 -9.43 -12.81
C ARG A 163 -5.75 -9.08 -11.40
N LEU A 164 -6.07 -9.92 -10.43
CA LEU A 164 -5.54 -9.90 -9.07
C LEU A 164 -4.83 -11.23 -8.77
N ASP A 165 -3.71 -11.15 -8.10
CA ASP A 165 -2.87 -12.30 -7.77
C ASP A 165 -2.12 -12.04 -6.46
N GLY A 166 -1.85 -13.10 -5.70
CA GLY A 166 -1.16 -13.00 -4.41
C GLY A 166 -2.09 -13.11 -3.21
N THR A 167 -1.55 -12.85 -2.01
CA THR A 167 -2.24 -13.12 -0.74
C THR A 167 -2.21 -11.93 0.20
N VAL A 168 -3.35 -11.68 0.85
CA VAL A 168 -3.49 -10.74 1.96
C VAL A 168 -3.81 -11.53 3.22
N VAL A 169 -3.03 -11.32 4.28
CA VAL A 169 -3.28 -11.95 5.59
C VAL A 169 -3.53 -10.85 6.61
N LEU A 170 -4.71 -10.86 7.19
CA LEU A 170 -5.09 -10.02 8.32
C LEU A 170 -5.04 -10.86 9.59
N ARG A 171 -4.31 -10.40 10.60
CA ARG A 171 -4.28 -10.98 11.94
C ARG A 171 -4.94 -10.02 12.91
N VAL A 172 -5.96 -10.48 13.62
CA VAL A 172 -6.64 -9.66 14.62
C VAL A 172 -5.84 -9.73 15.92
N THR A 173 -5.43 -8.58 16.43
CA THR A 173 -4.70 -8.49 17.71
C THR A 173 -5.61 -8.05 18.85
N ALA A 174 -6.66 -7.29 18.57
CA ALA A 174 -7.67 -6.93 19.55
C ALA A 174 -8.99 -6.51 18.89
N VAL A 175 -10.10 -6.77 19.59
CA VAL A 175 -11.44 -6.23 19.28
C VAL A 175 -11.95 -5.46 20.50
N PRO A 176 -11.51 -4.21 20.72
CA PRO A 176 -11.86 -3.48 21.94
C PRO A 176 -13.36 -3.21 22.12
N ALA A 177 -14.10 -3.13 21.01
CA ALA A 177 -15.55 -2.96 21.00
C ALA A 177 -16.16 -3.69 19.81
N ASN A 178 -17.28 -4.38 20.04
CA ASN A 178 -18.07 -5.01 18.98
C ASN A 178 -19.56 -4.94 19.36
N THR A 179 -20.12 -3.73 19.29
CA THR A 179 -21.53 -3.46 19.59
C THR A 179 -22.26 -3.00 18.33
N ALA A 180 -23.59 -2.88 18.42
CA ALA A 180 -24.41 -2.41 17.29
C ALA A 180 -24.04 -1.00 16.80
N THR A 181 -23.50 -0.15 17.68
CA THR A 181 -23.23 1.27 17.41
C THR A 181 -21.75 1.62 17.40
N ARG A 182 -20.87 0.68 17.77
CA ARG A 182 -19.42 0.87 17.80
C ARG A 182 -18.67 -0.44 17.56
N VAL A 183 -17.81 -0.43 16.55
CA VAL A 183 -16.88 -1.54 16.27
C VAL A 183 -15.46 -0.99 16.29
N GLU A 184 -14.59 -1.64 17.04
CA GLU A 184 -13.16 -1.35 17.07
C GLU A 184 -12.36 -2.60 16.80
N LEU A 185 -11.38 -2.49 15.90
CA LEU A 185 -10.54 -3.58 15.47
C LEU A 185 -9.09 -3.11 15.44
N ARG A 186 -8.19 -3.95 15.93
CA ARG A 186 -6.74 -3.77 15.81
C ARG A 186 -6.13 -5.03 15.25
N GLY A 187 -5.11 -4.88 14.43
CA GLY A 187 -4.47 -6.02 13.79
C GLY A 187 -3.27 -5.64 12.96
N SER A 188 -2.75 -6.64 12.27
CA SER A 188 -1.72 -6.48 11.25
C SER A 188 -2.22 -7.02 9.93
N MET A 189 -1.90 -6.35 8.83
CA MET A 189 -2.09 -6.85 7.47
C MET A 189 -0.72 -7.09 6.84
N SER A 190 -0.54 -8.26 6.22
CA SER A 190 0.65 -8.56 5.41
C SER A 190 0.25 -8.87 3.98
N PHE A 191 0.99 -8.31 3.03
CA PHE A 191 0.80 -8.46 1.59
C PHE A 191 1.90 -9.34 1.02
N GLN A 192 1.53 -10.53 0.56
CA GLN A 192 2.45 -11.53 0.03
C GLN A 192 2.26 -11.61 -1.47
N GLN A 193 3.18 -10.98 -2.21
CA GLN A 193 3.18 -10.95 -3.68
C GLN A 193 1.86 -10.42 -4.27
N LEU A 194 1.21 -9.47 -3.59
CA LEU A 194 -0.04 -8.91 -4.10
C LEU A 194 0.25 -8.12 -5.37
N GLY A 195 -0.30 -8.58 -6.48
CA GLY A 195 -0.15 -8.03 -7.80
C GLY A 195 -1.52 -7.79 -8.43
N ALA A 196 -1.60 -6.71 -9.19
CA ALA A 196 -2.83 -6.19 -9.71
C ALA A 196 -2.57 -5.68 -11.14
N ALA A 197 -3.45 -6.00 -12.09
CA ALA A 197 -3.42 -5.42 -13.43
C ALA A 197 -4.83 -4.96 -13.83
N PHE A 198 -4.92 -3.79 -14.46
CA PHE A 198 -6.16 -3.25 -15.02
C PHE A 198 -5.86 -2.37 -16.24
N GLY A 199 -6.44 -2.68 -17.40
CA GLY A 199 -6.40 -1.78 -18.57
C GLY A 199 -4.98 -1.34 -18.97
N GLY A 200 -4.01 -2.26 -18.91
CA GLY A 200 -2.60 -1.98 -19.23
C GLY A 200 -1.79 -1.34 -18.09
N THR A 201 -2.41 -1.02 -16.96
CA THR A 201 -1.72 -0.60 -15.73
C THR A 201 -1.49 -1.80 -14.82
N THR A 202 -0.34 -1.84 -14.15
CA THR A 202 0.00 -2.84 -13.14
C THR A 202 0.37 -2.18 -11.82
N ALA A 203 0.03 -2.83 -10.72
CA ALA A 203 0.41 -2.44 -9.37
C ALA A 203 0.88 -3.65 -8.57
N THR A 204 1.82 -3.44 -7.67
CA THR A 204 2.31 -4.46 -6.73
C THR A 204 2.36 -3.87 -5.33
N LEU A 205 2.07 -4.70 -4.34
CA LEU A 205 2.08 -4.34 -2.93
C LEU A 205 2.74 -5.46 -2.13
N ALA A 206 3.80 -5.13 -1.40
CA ALA A 206 4.54 -6.08 -0.58
C ALA A 206 4.98 -5.45 0.74
N GLY A 207 4.84 -6.18 1.83
CA GLY A 207 5.20 -5.71 3.17
C GLY A 207 4.05 -5.88 4.16
N SER A 208 4.11 -5.14 5.26
CA SER A 208 3.12 -5.21 6.32
C SER A 208 2.75 -3.84 6.87
N VAL A 209 1.52 -3.74 7.35
CA VAL A 209 1.00 -2.59 8.08
C VAL A 209 0.26 -3.07 9.32
N ASP A 210 0.54 -2.45 10.46
CA ASP A 210 -0.34 -2.52 11.62
C ASP A 210 -1.48 -1.54 11.42
N PHE A 211 -2.69 -1.90 11.82
CA PHE A 211 -3.84 -1.03 11.72
C PHE A 211 -4.65 -1.00 13.00
N SER A 212 -5.33 0.11 13.20
CA SER A 212 -6.43 0.25 14.16
C SER A 212 -7.57 0.97 13.47
N ALA A 213 -8.77 0.41 13.54
CA ALA A 213 -9.99 0.99 13.01
C ALA A 213 -11.03 1.13 14.12
N ALA A 214 -11.75 2.24 14.12
CA ALA A 214 -12.92 2.48 14.96
C ALA A 214 -14.04 3.02 14.08
N VAL A 215 -15.19 2.36 14.12
CA VAL A 215 -16.39 2.74 13.39
C VAL A 215 -17.49 2.99 14.40
N THR A 216 -18.12 4.15 14.31
CA THR A 216 -19.34 4.50 15.04
C THR A 216 -20.45 4.85 14.06
N GLU A 217 -21.66 5.11 14.56
CA GLU A 217 -22.77 5.59 13.72
C GLU A 217 -22.48 6.92 13.01
N SER A 218 -21.58 7.75 13.56
CA SER A 218 -21.32 9.10 13.08
C SER A 218 -19.93 9.28 12.45
N ALA A 219 -19.02 8.33 12.61
CA ALA A 219 -17.65 8.49 12.15
C ALA A 219 -16.91 7.17 11.89
N VAL A 220 -15.91 7.24 11.01
CA VAL A 220 -14.89 6.21 10.82
C VAL A 220 -13.54 6.81 11.16
N GLN A 221 -12.72 6.10 11.93
CA GLN A 221 -11.33 6.44 12.18
C GLN A 221 -10.45 5.24 11.88
N MET A 222 -9.37 5.46 11.14
CA MET A 222 -8.40 4.44 10.81
C MET A 222 -7.00 5.00 11.02
N ALA A 223 -6.12 4.22 11.61
CA ALA A 223 -4.69 4.49 11.62
C ALA A 223 -3.96 3.26 11.09
N MET A 224 -2.96 3.48 10.25
CA MET A 224 -2.07 2.46 9.71
C MET A 224 -0.64 2.85 10.01
N THR A 225 0.19 1.90 10.40
CA THR A 225 1.62 2.08 10.65
C THR A 225 2.38 1.00 9.89
N VAL A 226 3.37 1.39 9.09
CA VAL A 226 4.18 0.46 8.32
C VAL A 226 5.04 -0.39 9.25
N GLY A 227 5.00 -1.71 9.04
CA GLY A 227 5.73 -2.70 9.83
C GLY A 227 7.24 -2.66 9.59
N ALA A 228 7.97 -3.59 10.23
CA ALA A 228 9.43 -3.64 10.21
C ALA A 228 10.02 -3.85 8.80
N ASP A 229 9.33 -4.58 7.92
CA ASP A 229 9.83 -4.98 6.60
C ASP A 229 9.67 -3.92 5.50
N ALA A 230 9.28 -2.70 5.88
CA ALA A 230 8.81 -1.63 5.00
C ALA A 230 7.57 -2.02 4.19
N LEU A 231 6.91 -1.04 3.57
CA LEU A 231 5.83 -1.27 2.62
C LEU A 231 6.28 -0.78 1.24
N ARG A 232 6.31 -1.69 0.27
CA ARG A 232 6.75 -1.42 -1.09
C ARG A 232 5.54 -1.43 -2.02
N ILE A 233 5.40 -0.36 -2.78
CA ILE A 233 4.39 -0.21 -3.83
C ILE A 233 5.12 -0.01 -5.14
N GLY A 234 4.84 -0.86 -6.13
CA GLY A 234 5.28 -0.65 -7.51
C GLY A 234 4.07 -0.37 -8.38
N ALA A 235 4.15 0.62 -9.27
CA ALA A 235 3.12 0.91 -10.25
C ALA A 235 3.77 1.09 -11.64
N SER A 236 3.10 0.60 -12.68
CA SER A 236 3.54 0.81 -14.05
C SER A 236 2.36 0.90 -15.01
N SER A 237 2.41 1.85 -15.93
CA SER A 237 1.52 2.00 -17.08
C SER A 237 2.34 2.36 -18.32
N PRO A 238 1.79 2.34 -19.54
CA PRO A 238 2.56 2.69 -20.73
C PRO A 238 3.20 4.08 -20.61
N GLY A 239 4.53 4.12 -20.61
CA GLY A 239 5.31 5.36 -20.46
C GLY A 239 5.52 5.86 -19.03
N TYR A 240 5.06 5.12 -18.01
CA TYR A 240 5.24 5.48 -16.60
C TYR A 240 5.59 4.26 -15.75
N SER A 241 6.57 4.40 -14.87
CA SER A 241 6.92 3.39 -13.87
C SER A 241 7.43 4.09 -12.63
N GLU A 242 6.88 3.70 -11.49
CA GLU A 242 7.20 4.26 -10.19
C GLU A 242 7.29 3.14 -9.16
N SER A 243 8.23 3.28 -8.23
CA SER A 243 8.29 2.44 -7.05
C SER A 243 8.48 3.30 -5.82
N VAL A 244 7.63 3.09 -4.82
CA VAL A 244 7.62 3.81 -3.55
C VAL A 244 7.86 2.80 -2.44
N THR A 245 8.80 3.10 -1.55
CA THR A 245 9.04 2.32 -0.34
C THR A 245 8.78 3.20 0.87
N TYR A 246 7.72 2.88 1.61
CA TYR A 246 7.43 3.49 2.91
C TYR A 246 8.24 2.77 3.99
N GLU A 247 8.95 3.53 4.80
CA GLU A 247 9.80 2.97 5.85
C GLU A 247 9.00 2.54 7.07
N SER A 248 9.60 1.66 7.89
CA SER A 248 9.02 1.24 9.15
C SER A 248 8.68 2.45 10.03
N GLY A 249 7.51 2.40 10.67
CA GLY A 249 7.00 3.47 11.51
C GLY A 249 6.29 4.59 10.75
N MET A 250 6.29 4.59 9.41
CA MET A 250 5.48 5.52 8.65
C MET A 250 4.00 5.30 8.96
N ARG A 251 3.31 6.39 9.31
CA ARG A 251 1.95 6.40 9.82
C ARG A 251 1.03 7.19 8.90
N VAL A 252 -0.14 6.61 8.66
CA VAL A 252 -1.27 7.27 8.03
C VAL A 252 -2.43 7.24 8.98
N THR A 253 -3.11 8.37 9.15
CA THR A 253 -4.40 8.40 9.84
C THR A 253 -5.46 8.94 8.90
N VAL A 254 -6.65 8.37 8.96
CA VAL A 254 -7.82 8.78 8.19
C VAL A 254 -9.00 8.89 9.14
N GLY A 255 -9.69 10.01 9.11
CA GLY A 255 -10.96 10.23 9.79
C GLY A 255 -12.04 10.56 8.78
N GLN A 256 -13.25 10.07 8.98
CA GLN A 256 -14.40 10.42 8.15
C GLN A 256 -15.60 10.71 9.04
N ALA A 257 -16.24 11.85 8.82
CA ALA A 257 -17.55 12.15 9.39
C ALA A 257 -18.65 11.57 8.49
N LEU A 258 -19.56 10.75 9.05
CA LEU A 258 -20.69 10.14 8.34
C LEU A 258 -21.98 10.95 8.45
N THR A 259 -22.02 11.89 9.40
CA THR A 259 -23.17 12.77 9.65
C THR A 259 -22.76 14.24 9.59
N GLY A 260 -23.69 15.12 9.24
CA GLY A 260 -23.41 16.55 9.09
C GLY A 260 -22.64 16.86 7.81
N THR A 261 -21.72 17.84 7.86
CA THR A 261 -20.79 18.10 6.77
C THR A 261 -19.81 16.94 6.68
N GLN A 262 -20.11 15.98 5.82
CA GLN A 262 -19.23 14.84 5.55
C GLN A 262 -17.89 15.38 5.10
N ALA A 263 -16.84 15.04 5.82
CA ALA A 263 -15.48 15.42 5.51
C ALA A 263 -14.56 14.26 5.86
N THR A 264 -13.58 14.05 5.01
CA THR A 264 -12.50 13.10 5.22
C THR A 264 -11.25 13.88 5.61
N THR A 265 -10.65 13.54 6.73
CA THR A 265 -9.36 14.07 7.17
C THR A 265 -8.28 13.00 7.00
N PHE A 266 -7.06 13.41 6.66
CA PHE A 266 -5.92 12.50 6.69
C PHE A 266 -4.63 13.17 7.15
N THR A 267 -3.74 12.36 7.75
CA THR A 267 -2.35 12.71 8.02
C THR A 267 -1.41 11.67 7.45
N LEU A 268 -0.22 12.14 7.09
CA LEU A 268 0.90 11.36 6.57
C LEU A 268 2.16 11.78 7.31
N ASP A 269 2.73 10.86 8.10
CA ASP A 269 3.85 11.15 8.98
C ASP A 269 4.86 9.99 8.91
N GLY A 270 6.11 10.24 8.57
CA GLY A 270 7.11 9.18 8.42
C GLY A 270 8.08 9.44 7.29
N SER A 271 8.75 8.40 6.80
CA SER A 271 9.70 8.53 5.71
C SER A 271 9.40 7.53 4.60
N PHE A 272 9.63 7.98 3.36
CA PHE A 272 9.53 7.11 2.20
C PHE A 272 10.56 7.51 1.15
N SER A 273 10.88 6.57 0.27
CA SER A 273 11.67 6.81 -0.93
C SER A 273 10.83 6.52 -2.16
N SER A 274 11.06 7.27 -3.24
CA SER A 274 10.49 6.94 -4.55
C SER A 274 11.56 6.94 -5.63
N GLN A 275 11.29 6.20 -6.71
CA GLN A 275 12.18 6.13 -7.86
C GLN A 275 12.30 7.48 -8.55
N SER A 276 11.19 8.22 -8.68
CA SER A 276 11.18 9.58 -9.25
C SER A 276 11.93 10.61 -8.40
N LEU A 277 12.02 10.41 -7.08
CA LEU A 277 12.83 11.27 -6.20
C LEU A 277 14.32 10.95 -6.25
N GLY A 278 14.69 9.73 -6.66
CA GLY A 278 16.08 9.27 -6.61
C GLY A 278 16.63 9.11 -5.18
N GLY A 279 15.75 9.03 -4.18
CA GLY A 279 16.13 8.83 -2.79
C GLY A 279 14.97 9.04 -1.82
N ARG A 280 15.31 9.40 -0.58
CA ARG A 280 14.40 9.42 0.58
C ARG A 280 14.06 10.84 1.03
N ILE A 281 12.83 11.04 1.51
CA ILE A 281 12.40 12.21 2.27
C ILE A 281 11.63 11.79 3.52
N THR A 282 11.54 12.69 4.48
CA THR A 282 10.66 12.56 5.66
C THR A 282 9.48 13.53 5.50
N VAL A 283 8.28 13.09 5.80
CA VAL A 283 7.06 13.89 5.76
C VAL A 283 6.42 13.99 7.14
N SER A 284 5.79 15.14 7.38
CA SER A 284 4.92 15.36 8.53
C SER A 284 3.70 16.16 8.08
N THR A 285 2.59 15.99 8.78
CA THR A 285 1.35 16.74 8.49
C THR A 285 0.98 17.65 9.66
N PRO A 286 1.56 18.86 9.77
CA PRO A 286 1.26 19.79 10.87
C PRO A 286 -0.22 20.17 10.96
N ARG A 287 -0.93 20.17 9.83
CA ARG A 287 -2.38 20.39 9.77
C ARG A 287 -3.01 19.33 8.87
N ALA A 288 -3.90 18.53 9.44
CA ALA A 288 -4.59 17.46 8.71
C ALA A 288 -5.21 17.97 7.41
N MET A 289 -5.03 17.19 6.36
CA MET A 289 -5.64 17.44 5.06
C MET A 289 -7.12 17.14 5.16
N THR A 290 -7.98 18.04 4.72
CA THR A 290 -9.45 17.91 4.82
C THR A 290 -10.08 18.01 3.45
N GLN A 291 -10.84 17.00 3.05
CA GLN A 291 -11.59 16.94 1.80
C GLN A 291 -13.08 16.76 2.10
N VAL A 292 -13.94 17.43 1.33
CA VAL A 292 -15.40 17.24 1.37
C VAL A 292 -15.86 16.51 0.09
N PRO A 293 -16.99 15.80 0.09
CA PRO A 293 -17.42 14.97 -1.04
C PRO A 293 -17.64 15.70 -2.37
N THR A 294 -17.83 17.02 -2.35
CA THR A 294 -18.04 17.84 -3.56
C THR A 294 -16.74 18.24 -4.25
N ASP A 295 -15.61 18.07 -3.58
CA ASP A 295 -14.33 18.62 -4.01
C ASP A 295 -13.42 17.50 -4.49
N ASP A 296 -12.86 17.65 -5.69
CA ASP A 296 -11.92 16.68 -6.26
C ASP A 296 -10.63 16.58 -5.45
N TYR A 297 -10.25 17.66 -4.74
CA TYR A 297 -9.03 17.75 -3.94
C TYR A 297 -9.32 18.28 -2.52
N PRO A 298 -8.40 18.08 -1.56
CA PRO A 298 -8.54 18.65 -0.22
C PRO A 298 -8.72 20.17 -0.28
N ALA A 299 -9.64 20.68 0.53
CA ALA A 299 -9.96 22.10 0.65
C ALA A 299 -9.08 22.82 1.70
N SER A 300 -8.42 22.09 2.60
CA SER A 300 -7.46 22.65 3.55
C SER A 300 -6.45 21.61 4.04
N GLY A 301 -5.33 22.08 4.62
CA GLY A 301 -4.29 21.22 5.20
C GLY A 301 -2.88 21.75 4.98
N GLN A 302 -1.91 21.09 5.60
CA GLN A 302 -0.49 21.39 5.42
C GLN A 302 0.36 20.14 5.62
N ILE A 303 1.28 19.91 4.68
CA ILE A 303 2.30 18.87 4.76
C ILE A 303 3.68 19.52 4.66
N VAL A 304 4.66 19.02 5.41
CA VAL A 304 6.05 19.43 5.32
C VAL A 304 6.90 18.22 4.96
N ALA A 305 7.58 18.30 3.82
CA ALA A 305 8.63 17.36 3.44
C ALA A 305 9.99 17.89 3.87
N THR A 306 10.84 17.03 4.40
CA THR A 306 12.20 17.33 4.88
C THR A 306 13.20 16.44 4.15
N GLY A 307 14.15 17.08 3.47
CA GLY A 307 15.27 16.47 2.76
C GLY A 307 16.58 16.52 3.53
N ALA A 308 17.67 16.18 2.84
CA ALA A 308 19.02 16.23 3.38
C ALA A 308 19.42 17.66 3.76
N GLY A 309 20.31 17.79 4.75
CA GLY A 309 20.79 19.09 5.21
C GLY A 309 19.73 19.97 5.87
N GLY A 310 18.54 19.42 6.16
CA GLY A 310 17.44 20.18 6.77
C GLY A 310 16.55 20.92 5.78
N SER A 311 16.82 20.85 4.46
CA SER A 311 15.98 21.48 3.43
C SER A 311 14.52 21.05 3.57
N GLN A 312 13.57 21.98 3.42
CA GLN A 312 12.15 21.72 3.59
C GLN A 312 11.32 22.19 2.39
N LEU A 313 10.25 21.45 2.10
CA LEU A 313 9.15 21.91 1.26
C LEU A 313 7.87 21.88 2.08
N ARG A 314 7.29 23.05 2.31
CA ARG A 314 5.96 23.19 2.91
C ARG A 314 4.91 23.30 1.82
N ILE A 315 3.95 22.40 1.86
CA ILE A 315 2.81 22.33 0.96
C ILE A 315 1.59 22.76 1.77
N THR A 316 1.06 23.94 1.49
CA THR A 316 -0.14 24.47 2.16
C THR A 316 -1.31 24.47 1.18
N VAL A 317 -2.41 23.86 1.56
CA VAL A 317 -3.64 23.92 0.77
C VAL A 317 -4.28 25.30 0.93
N LEU A 318 -4.50 25.99 -0.19
CA LEU A 318 -5.21 27.27 -0.21
C LEU A 318 -6.72 27.03 -0.32
N ASP A 319 -7.10 26.15 -1.26
CA ASP A 319 -8.46 25.68 -1.51
C ASP A 319 -8.42 24.36 -2.31
N ALA A 320 -9.59 23.88 -2.75
CA ALA A 320 -9.73 22.66 -3.55
C ALA A 320 -9.17 22.76 -4.98
N ALA A 321 -8.65 23.91 -5.42
CA ALA A 321 -8.04 24.11 -6.75
C ALA A 321 -6.54 24.42 -6.67
N GLN A 322 -6.07 25.06 -5.59
CA GLN A 322 -4.72 25.58 -5.46
C GLN A 322 -3.99 25.17 -4.18
N LEU A 323 -2.68 25.03 -4.35
CA LEU A 323 -1.68 24.81 -3.31
C LEU A 323 -0.68 25.94 -3.32
N ARG A 324 -0.08 26.21 -2.16
CA ARG A 324 1.14 27.02 -2.04
C ARG A 324 2.31 26.12 -1.67
N LEU A 325 3.37 26.18 -2.46
CA LEU A 325 4.65 25.53 -2.21
C LEU A 325 5.62 26.57 -1.69
N GLU A 326 6.17 26.33 -0.51
CA GLU A 326 7.17 27.18 0.14
C GLU A 326 8.43 26.33 0.35
N LEU A 327 9.56 26.77 -0.22
CA LEU A 327 10.84 26.07 -0.17
C LEU A 327 11.80 26.77 0.80
N ASP A 328 12.39 25.98 1.69
CA ASP A 328 13.58 26.28 2.49
C ASP A 328 14.70 25.38 1.95
N ALA A 329 15.55 25.91 1.08
CA ALA A 329 16.55 25.10 0.39
C ALA A 329 17.80 24.84 1.25
N ASN A 330 18.10 25.74 2.19
CA ASN A 330 19.35 25.73 2.96
C ASN A 330 19.19 25.10 4.35
N GLY A 331 17.95 24.82 4.79
CA GLY A 331 17.62 24.21 6.06
C GLY A 331 17.74 25.14 7.27
N ASP A 332 17.67 26.46 7.07
CA ASP A 332 17.80 27.45 8.14
C ASP A 332 16.47 27.80 8.84
N GLY A 333 15.34 27.27 8.33
CA GLY A 333 14.00 27.51 8.84
C GLY A 333 13.27 28.69 8.20
N THR A 334 13.92 29.41 7.27
CA THR A 334 13.34 30.52 6.49
C THR A 334 13.02 30.04 5.08
N PHE A 335 11.79 30.26 4.64
CA PHE A 335 11.37 29.89 3.28
C PHE A 335 11.75 30.98 2.29
N GLU A 336 12.69 30.72 1.39
CA GLU A 336 13.22 31.72 0.47
C GLU A 336 12.50 31.75 -0.89
N ALA A 337 11.71 30.71 -1.20
CA ALA A 337 10.86 30.69 -2.39
C ALA A 337 9.42 30.30 -2.08
N SER A 338 8.48 30.93 -2.77
CA SER A 338 7.05 30.65 -2.65
C SER A 338 6.37 30.70 -4.01
N GLN A 339 5.55 29.71 -4.32
CA GLN A 339 4.74 29.68 -5.54
C GLN A 339 3.37 29.04 -5.30
N ALA A 340 2.35 29.57 -5.97
CA ALA A 340 1.04 28.94 -6.04
C ALA A 340 0.99 28.00 -7.26
N VAL A 341 0.46 26.79 -7.07
CA VAL A 341 0.32 25.78 -8.13
C VAL A 341 -1.09 25.18 -8.09
N ALA A 342 -1.58 24.73 -9.24
CA ALA A 342 -2.85 24.01 -9.30
C ALA A 342 -2.70 22.58 -8.77
N TRP A 343 -3.71 22.05 -8.08
CA TRP A 343 -3.75 20.64 -7.66
C TRP A 343 -3.54 19.68 -8.81
N SER A 344 -4.22 19.92 -9.94
CA SER A 344 -4.13 19.10 -11.16
C SER A 344 -2.73 19.03 -11.77
N SER A 345 -1.84 19.96 -11.42
CA SER A 345 -0.43 19.92 -11.84
C SER A 345 0.41 18.91 -11.06
N LEU A 346 -0.04 18.52 -9.85
CA LEU A 346 0.63 17.57 -8.97
C LEU A 346 -0.08 16.21 -8.93
N ALA A 347 -1.40 16.20 -9.00
CA ALA A 347 -2.25 15.01 -9.03
C ALA A 347 -3.26 15.14 -10.18
N PRO A 348 -2.87 14.85 -11.43
CA PRO A 348 -3.80 14.85 -12.55
C PRO A 348 -4.92 13.83 -12.30
N ASN A 349 -6.14 14.20 -12.68
CA ASN A 349 -7.32 13.32 -12.63
C ASN A 349 -7.22 12.20 -13.68
#